data_AF-A0A2V7ZBQ5-F1
#
_entry.id   AF-A0A2V7ZBQ5-F1
#
_cell.length_a   1.000
_cell.length_b   1.000
_cell.length_c   1.000
_cell.angle_alpha   90.00
_cell.angle_beta   90.00
_cell.angle_gamma   90.00
#
_symmetry.space_group_name_H-M   'P 1'
#
loop_
_entity.id
_entity.type
_entity.pdbx_description
1 polymer ?
#
loop_
_entity_poly.entity_id
_entity_poly.type
_entity_poly.pdbx_seq_one_letter_code
_entity_poly.pdbx_strand_id
1 'polypeptide(L)'
;GNAYRSDDVDIGPTSDPSSGGFYVGWTRVGEWLKYTVNATATRDYALNVRVANVGSGAAFRIEVDGVDATGLVGVPSTGDWNIWQTITLANIALTQGEHVVRLVMVAHNAENSGVGNFGYFSFQ
;
A
#
# COMPACT_ATOMS: atom_id res chain seq x y z
N GLY A 1 -1.38 4.75 16.07
CA GLY A 1 0.06 4.51 15.81
C GLY A 1 0.89 5.28 16.81
N ASN A 2 2.23 5.21 16.69
CA ASN A 2 3.28 6.08 17.29
C ASN A 2 4.68 5.40 17.26
N ALA A 3 4.87 4.40 16.40
CA ALA A 3 6.14 3.72 16.23
C ALA A 3 6.93 4.32 15.05
N TYR A 4 8.26 4.12 15.03
CA TYR A 4 9.20 4.50 13.96
C TYR A 4 9.39 6.01 13.73
N ARG A 5 8.32 6.80 13.56
CA ARG A 5 8.37 8.26 13.35
C ARG A 5 7.22 8.96 14.08
N SER A 6 7.37 10.27 14.28
CA SER A 6 6.44 11.12 15.05
C SER A 6 5.57 12.03 14.17
N ASP A 7 5.35 11.66 12.90
CA ASP A 7 4.39 12.36 12.04
C ASP A 7 2.98 11.75 12.17
N ASP A 8 2.02 12.27 11.41
CA ASP A 8 0.62 11.89 11.51
C ASP A 8 0.31 10.48 10.97
N VAL A 9 1.29 9.76 10.41
CA VAL A 9 1.05 8.41 9.89
C VAL A 9 1.04 7.39 11.01
N ASP A 10 -0.09 6.71 11.16
CA ASP A 10 -0.28 5.68 12.18
C ASP A 10 0.53 4.41 11.89
N ILE A 11 1.66 4.27 12.60
CA ILE A 11 2.55 3.12 12.45
C ILE A 11 2.52 2.23 13.69
N GLY A 12 2.47 0.92 13.45
CA GLY A 12 2.54 -0.14 14.46
C GLY A 12 3.67 -1.14 14.19
N PRO A 13 4.15 -1.87 15.22
CA PRO A 13 5.12 -2.94 15.04
C PRO A 13 4.48 -4.20 14.46
N THR A 14 5.17 -4.92 13.57
CA THR A 14 4.73 -6.24 13.05
C THR A 14 5.78 -7.31 13.28
N SER A 15 5.33 -8.54 13.46
CA SER A 15 6.16 -9.75 13.45
C SER A 15 6.27 -10.38 12.05
N ASP A 16 5.62 -9.80 11.03
CA ASP A 16 5.78 -10.24 9.63
C ASP A 16 7.25 -10.08 9.19
N PRO A 17 7.96 -11.19 8.93
CA PRO A 17 9.40 -11.13 8.65
C PRO A 17 9.73 -10.38 7.36
N SER A 18 8.74 -10.21 6.47
CA SER A 18 8.91 -9.50 5.20
C SER A 18 8.68 -7.99 5.30
N SER A 19 8.05 -7.49 6.36
CA SER A 19 7.64 -6.07 6.47
C SER A 19 8.66 -5.19 7.21
N GLY A 20 9.86 -5.70 7.52
CA GLY A 20 10.92 -4.88 8.12
C GLY A 20 10.61 -4.37 9.53
N GLY A 21 9.67 -5.00 10.24
CA GLY A 21 9.34 -4.73 11.65
C GLY A 21 8.22 -3.72 11.90
N PHE A 22 7.72 -3.02 10.87
CA PHE A 22 6.63 -2.04 11.01
C PHE A 22 5.57 -2.17 9.92
N TYR A 23 4.40 -1.60 10.15
CA TYR A 23 3.35 -1.40 9.16
C TYR A 23 2.66 -0.05 9.35
N VAL A 24 2.05 0.45 8.28
CA VAL A 24 1.07 1.54 8.35
C VAL A 24 -0.31 0.94 8.55
N GLY A 25 -1.03 1.39 9.58
CA GLY A 25 -2.37 0.91 9.93
C GLY A 25 -3.31 2.05 10.27
N TRP A 26 -4.48 1.73 10.84
CA TRP A 26 -5.54 2.71 11.16
C TRP A 26 -5.95 3.59 9.97
N THR A 27 -5.79 3.05 8.77
CA THR A 27 -5.95 3.79 7.52
C THR A 27 -7.42 4.09 7.23
N ARG A 28 -7.69 5.28 6.70
CA ARG A 28 -9.04 5.75 6.35
C ARG A 28 -9.16 6.12 4.87
N VAL A 29 -10.38 6.07 4.36
CA VAL A 29 -10.67 6.57 3.00
C VAL A 29 -10.29 8.04 2.89
N GLY A 30 -9.60 8.39 1.80
CA GLY A 30 -9.08 9.73 1.54
C GLY A 30 -7.63 9.94 1.99
N GLU A 31 -7.10 9.07 2.85
CA GLU A 31 -5.67 9.07 3.18
C GLU A 31 -4.81 8.55 2.03
N TRP A 32 -3.50 8.78 2.14
CA TRP A 32 -2.55 8.38 1.12
C TRP A 32 -1.14 8.24 1.68
N LEU A 33 -0.33 7.42 0.99
CA LEU A 33 1.11 7.32 1.19
C LEU A 33 1.81 7.68 -0.12
N LYS A 34 2.82 8.55 -0.07
CA LYS A 34 3.53 9.06 -1.25
C LYS A 34 5.02 8.77 -1.12
N TYR A 35 5.58 8.20 -2.17
CA TYR A 35 6.98 7.79 -2.24
C TYR A 35 7.59 8.32 -3.54
N THR A 36 8.75 8.94 -3.44
CA THR A 36 9.59 9.24 -4.60
C THR A 36 10.42 7.99 -4.90
N VAL A 37 10.35 7.50 -6.13
CA VAL A 37 11.11 6.35 -6.61
C VAL A 37 11.98 6.76 -7.79
N ASN A 38 13.11 6.08 -7.99
CA ASN A 38 13.96 6.27 -9.16
C ASN A 38 13.99 4.98 -9.99
N ALA A 39 13.29 4.98 -11.13
CA ALA A 39 13.28 3.86 -12.06
C ALA A 39 14.58 3.82 -12.85
N THR A 40 15.26 2.68 -12.81
CA THR A 40 16.56 2.49 -13.45
C THR A 40 16.46 2.31 -14.97
N ALA A 41 15.27 1.98 -15.49
CA ALA A 41 15.00 1.78 -16.91
C ALA A 41 13.54 2.11 -17.24
N THR A 42 13.28 2.55 -18.48
CA THR A 42 11.91 2.67 -18.99
C THR A 42 11.34 1.29 -19.24
N ARG A 43 10.34 0.87 -18.46
CA ARG A 43 9.62 -0.39 -18.63
C ARG A 43 8.35 -0.45 -17.79
N ASP A 44 7.62 -1.53 -18.00
CA ASP A 44 6.54 -1.97 -17.11
C ASP A 44 7.13 -2.72 -15.92
N TYR A 45 6.95 -2.18 -14.73
CA TYR A 45 7.35 -2.82 -13.47
C TYR A 45 6.19 -3.58 -12.84
N ALA A 46 6.51 -4.63 -12.09
CA ALA A 46 5.55 -5.22 -11.15
C ALA A 46 5.70 -4.54 -9.78
N LEU A 47 4.59 -4.07 -9.21
CA LEU A 47 4.54 -3.50 -7.87
C LEU A 47 3.92 -4.50 -6.90
N ASN A 48 4.69 -4.94 -5.91
CA ASN A 48 4.20 -5.74 -4.80
C ASN A 48 3.77 -4.84 -3.65
N VAL A 49 2.58 -5.11 -3.12
CA VAL A 49 2.01 -4.45 -1.94
C VAL A 49 1.66 -5.51 -0.91
N ARG A 50 2.31 -5.44 0.26
CA ARG A 50 2.06 -6.36 1.37
C ARG A 50 0.93 -5.82 2.24
N VAL A 51 -0.17 -6.57 2.35
CA VAL A 51 -1.39 -6.13 3.04
C VAL A 51 -1.87 -7.14 4.07
N ALA A 52 -2.55 -6.65 5.10
CA ALA A 52 -3.38 -7.44 6.01
C ALA A 52 -4.69 -6.70 6.26
N ASN A 53 -5.81 -7.42 6.31
CA ASN A 53 -7.13 -6.83 6.47
C ASN A 53 -8.12 -7.87 7.02
N VAL A 54 -9.02 -7.41 7.90
CA VAL A 54 -10.14 -8.20 8.39
C VAL A 54 -11.43 -7.61 7.82
N GLY A 55 -12.06 -8.32 6.89
CA GLY A 55 -13.29 -7.88 6.24
C GLY A 55 -13.15 -7.63 4.74
N SER A 56 -14.24 -7.27 4.08
CA SER A 56 -14.30 -7.12 2.61
C SER A 56 -14.80 -5.74 2.20
N GLY A 57 -14.53 -5.36 0.94
CA GLY A 57 -14.96 -4.06 0.38
C GLY A 57 -13.91 -2.95 0.44
N ALA A 58 -12.79 -3.15 1.14
CA ALA A 58 -11.68 -2.21 1.13
C ALA A 58 -10.98 -2.17 -0.24
N ALA A 59 -10.56 -0.98 -0.67
CA ALA A 59 -9.80 -0.80 -1.90
C ALA A 59 -8.86 0.42 -1.84
N PHE A 60 -7.75 0.32 -2.55
CA PHE A 60 -6.84 1.42 -2.83
C PHE A 60 -6.64 1.60 -4.33
N ARG A 61 -5.91 2.62 -4.74
CA ARG A 61 -5.35 2.74 -6.09
C ARG A 61 -3.91 3.24 -6.04
N ILE A 62 -3.17 3.03 -7.12
CA ILE A 62 -1.83 3.59 -7.30
C ILE A 62 -1.90 4.72 -8.34
N GLU A 63 -1.37 5.87 -7.97
CA GLU A 63 -1.11 6.98 -8.89
C GLU A 63 0.40 7.06 -9.16
N VAL A 64 0.78 7.27 -10.42
CA VAL A 64 2.14 7.62 -10.85
C VAL A 64 2.09 9.03 -11.41
N ASP A 65 2.88 9.94 -10.84
CA ASP A 65 2.93 11.36 -11.21
C ASP A 65 1.56 12.05 -11.24
N GLY A 66 0.67 11.62 -10.34
CA GLY A 66 -0.71 12.14 -10.22
C GLY A 66 -1.72 11.52 -11.18
N VAL A 67 -1.33 10.54 -12.00
CA VAL A 67 -2.22 9.81 -12.91
C VAL A 67 -2.52 8.42 -12.33
N ASP A 68 -3.80 8.03 -12.32
CA ASP A 68 -4.23 6.70 -11.88
C ASP A 68 -3.63 5.62 -12.80
N ALA A 69 -2.85 4.70 -12.23
CA ALA A 69 -2.14 3.65 -12.94
C ALA A 69 -2.83 2.29 -12.85
N THR A 70 -3.79 2.10 -11.94
CA THR A 70 -4.32 0.76 -11.61
C THR A 70 -5.84 0.68 -11.59
N GLY A 71 -6.55 1.82 -11.49
CA GLY A 71 -7.92 1.82 -11.01
C GLY A 71 -8.02 1.27 -9.59
N LEU A 72 -9.20 0.77 -9.22
CA LEU A 72 -9.44 0.19 -7.89
C LEU A 72 -8.79 -1.19 -7.75
N VAL A 73 -7.93 -1.31 -6.75
CA VAL A 73 -7.33 -2.55 -6.28
C VAL A 73 -7.97 -2.93 -4.96
N GLY A 74 -8.68 -4.06 -4.94
CA GLY A 74 -9.28 -4.58 -3.71
C GLY A 74 -8.22 -5.05 -2.71
N VAL A 75 -8.42 -4.73 -1.43
CA VAL A 75 -7.65 -5.29 -0.33
C VAL A 75 -8.36 -6.55 0.16
N PRO A 76 -7.83 -7.76 -0.07
CA PRO A 76 -8.50 -8.99 0.30
C PRO A 76 -8.60 -9.12 1.82
N SER A 77 -9.63 -9.82 2.29
CA SER A 77 -9.68 -10.26 3.68
C SER A 77 -8.61 -11.34 3.89
N THR A 78 -7.65 -11.08 4.77
CA THR A 78 -6.62 -12.04 5.16
C THR A 78 -7.00 -12.84 6.41
N GLY A 79 -8.06 -12.43 7.10
CA GLY A 79 -8.65 -13.15 8.24
C GLY A 79 -8.11 -12.73 9.62
N ASP A 80 -6.94 -12.10 9.68
CA ASP A 80 -6.38 -11.49 10.89
C ASP A 80 -5.42 -10.35 10.52
N TRP A 81 -5.26 -9.35 11.40
CA TRP A 81 -4.36 -8.21 11.21
C TRP A 81 -2.87 -8.59 11.14
N ASN A 82 -2.51 -9.79 11.59
CA ASN A 82 -1.16 -10.35 11.53
C ASN A 82 -1.01 -11.48 10.48
N ILE A 83 -2.07 -11.78 9.71
CA ILE A 83 -1.99 -12.65 8.55
C ILE A 83 -1.87 -11.77 7.32
N TRP A 84 -0.76 -11.95 6.60
CA TRP A 84 -0.37 -11.04 5.52
C TRP A 84 -0.38 -11.73 4.17
N GLN A 85 -0.76 -10.99 3.14
CA GLN A 85 -0.73 -11.41 1.74
C GLN A 85 -0.04 -10.34 0.90
N THR A 86 0.54 -10.76 -0.24
CA THR A 86 1.12 -9.83 -1.20
C THR A 86 0.22 -9.73 -2.42
N ILE A 87 -0.23 -8.52 -2.74
CA ILE A 87 -0.87 -8.19 -4.01
C ILE A 87 0.23 -7.80 -4.99
N THR A 88 0.26 -8.42 -6.16
CA THR A 88 1.17 -8.05 -7.25
C THR A 88 0.38 -7.34 -8.33
N LEU A 89 0.72 -6.07 -8.55
CA LEU A 89 0.15 -5.23 -9.61
C LEU A 89 1.12 -5.25 -10.79
N ALA A 90 0.70 -5.88 -11.88
CA ALA A 90 1.49 -5.91 -13.10
C ALA A 90 1.36 -4.59 -13.88
N ASN A 91 2.34 -4.31 -14.74
CA ASN A 91 2.29 -3.27 -15.75
C ASN A 91 2.21 -1.83 -15.20
N ILE A 92 2.96 -1.52 -14.15
CA ILE A 92 3.17 -0.13 -13.73
C ILE A 92 4.24 0.48 -14.64
N ALA A 93 3.79 1.22 -15.65
CA ALA A 93 4.68 1.86 -16.62
C ALA A 93 5.44 3.02 -15.97
N LEU A 94 6.77 2.94 -15.95
CA LEU A 94 7.67 4.01 -15.51
C LEU A 94 8.70 4.29 -16.60
N THR A 95 9.02 5.56 -16.80
CA THR A 95 10.21 5.95 -17.59
C THR A 95 11.46 5.89 -16.72
N GLN A 96 12.64 5.82 -17.33
CA GLN A 96 13.88 5.98 -16.57
C GLN A 96 13.91 7.35 -15.88
N GLY A 97 14.18 7.36 -14.57
CA GLY A 97 14.29 8.57 -13.77
C GLY A 97 13.36 8.60 -12.56
N GLU A 98 13.20 9.79 -12.01
CA GLU A 98 12.40 10.02 -10.80
C GLU A 98 10.91 10.05 -11.11
N HIS A 99 10.13 9.33 -10.29
CA HIS A 99 8.68 9.30 -10.34
C HIS A 99 8.11 9.42 -8.94
N VAL A 100 6.94 10.03 -8.84
CA VAL A 100 6.15 10.08 -7.62
C VAL A 100 5.10 8.98 -7.67
N VAL A 101 5.18 8.03 -6.75
CA VAL A 101 4.21 6.95 -6.59
C VAL A 101 3.37 7.21 -5.36
N ARG A 102 2.04 7.21 -5.52
CA ARG A 102 1.10 7.45 -4.43
C ARG A 102 0.11 6.30 -4.32
N LEU A 103 0.02 5.69 -3.14
CA LEU A 103 -1.09 4.83 -2.77
C LEU A 103 -2.19 5.70 -2.18
N VAL A 104 -3.40 5.61 -2.73
CA VAL A 104 -4.58 6.34 -2.24
C VAL A 104 -5.59 5.35 -1.68
N MET A 105 -6.05 5.57 -0.45
CA MET A 105 -7.09 4.79 0.21
C MET A 105 -8.46 5.21 -0.33
N VAL A 106 -9.18 4.32 -1.04
CA VAL A 106 -10.38 4.70 -1.81
C VAL A 106 -11.68 4.17 -1.23
N ALA A 107 -11.68 2.94 -0.71
CA ALA A 107 -12.86 2.34 -0.09
C ALA A 107 -12.46 1.61 1.20
N HIS A 108 -13.33 1.64 2.21
CA HIS A 108 -13.12 0.95 3.46
C HIS A 108 -13.88 -0.38 3.51
N ASN A 109 -13.44 -1.27 4.39
CA ASN A 109 -14.20 -2.46 4.71
C ASN A 109 -15.48 -2.11 5.51
N ALA A 110 -16.48 -2.97 5.43
CA ALA A 110 -17.75 -2.76 6.13
C ALA A 110 -17.62 -2.96 7.65
N GLU A 111 -16.60 -3.68 8.09
CA GLU A 111 -16.49 -4.22 9.45
C GLU A 111 -15.75 -3.29 10.44
N ASN A 112 -14.78 -2.51 9.98
CA ASN A 112 -13.98 -1.62 10.84
C ASN A 112 -13.72 -0.23 10.24
N SER A 113 -14.30 0.09 9.08
CA SER A 113 -14.11 1.37 8.39
C SER A 113 -12.65 1.68 7.99
N GLY A 114 -11.78 0.68 8.03
CA GLY A 114 -10.38 0.78 7.60
C GLY A 114 -10.16 0.31 6.18
N VAL A 115 -9.03 0.69 5.57
CA VAL A 115 -8.62 0.22 4.23
C VAL A 115 -7.61 -0.93 4.29
N GLY A 116 -7.01 -1.18 5.46
CA GLY A 116 -6.09 -2.28 5.72
C GLY A 116 -4.78 -1.82 6.34
N ASN A 117 -3.98 -2.79 6.77
CA ASN A 117 -2.57 -2.58 7.12
C ASN A 117 -1.69 -2.75 5.88
N PHE A 118 -0.68 -1.90 5.74
CA PHE A 118 0.29 -1.91 4.65
C PHE A 118 1.71 -2.12 5.22
N GLY A 119 2.36 -3.22 4.82
CA GLY A 119 3.67 -3.62 5.32
C GLY A 119 4.81 -3.02 4.49
N TYR A 120 4.93 -3.45 3.24
CA TYR A 120 5.95 -2.97 2.31
C TYR A 120 5.37 -2.71 0.92
N PHE A 121 6.13 -1.93 0.16
CA PHE A 121 5.98 -1.69 -1.27
C PHE A 121 7.31 -2.04 -1.95
N SER A 122 7.27 -2.83 -3.03
CA SER A 122 8.49 -3.09 -3.81
C SER A 122 8.21 -3.18 -5.31
N PHE A 123 8.98 -2.43 -6.08
CA PHE A 123 9.03 -2.56 -7.53
C PHE A 123 10.00 -3.69 -7.91
N GLN A 124 9.65 -4.47 -8.94
CA GLN A 124 10.45 -5.58 -9.50
C GLN A 124 10.78 -5.36 -10.97
#